data_AF-A0A927T271-F1
#
_entry.id   AF-A0A927T271-F1
#
_cell.length_a   1.000
_cell.length_b   1.000
_cell.length_c   1.000
_cell.angle_alpha   90.00
_cell.angle_beta   90.00
_cell.angle_gamma   90.00
#
_symmetry.space_group_name_H-M   'P 1'
#
loop_
_entity.id
_entity.type
_entity.pdbx_description
1 polymer ?
#
loop_
_entity_poly.entity_id
_entity_poly.type
_entity_poly.pdbx_seq_one_letter_code
_entity_poly.pdbx_strand_id
1 'polypeptide(L)' 'MDLYKDVTTLKINSKIAEQLKQNNINNIYELCHYSKMELGKLGIPNTDINNIMVQLQLMGLNLKSNHAIRNTLIDK' A
#
# COMPACT_ATOMS: atom_id res chain seq x y z
N MET A 1 -1.90 11.39 13.82
CA MET A 1 -1.33 10.11 13.36
C MET A 1 -0.10 10.42 12.54
N ASP A 2 1.09 9.95 12.95
CA ASP A 2 2.34 10.26 12.23
C ASP A 2 2.50 9.39 11.00
N LEU A 3 2.15 9.93 9.84
CA LEU A 3 2.29 9.28 8.54
C LEU A 3 3.74 9.17 8.06
N TYR A 4 4.65 9.96 8.65
CA TYR A 4 6.09 9.92 8.37
C TYR A 4 6.83 8.83 9.15
N LYS A 5 6.08 7.98 9.89
CA LYS A 5 6.65 6.79 10.51
C LYS A 5 7.14 5.81 9.46
N ASP A 6 8.23 5.14 9.79
CA ASP A 6 8.85 4.13 8.95
C ASP A 6 7.88 2.98 8.66
N VAL A 7 7.92 2.42 7.44
CA VAL A 7 7.08 1.28 7.04
C VAL A 7 7.26 0.05 7.93
N THR A 8 8.40 -0.08 8.61
CA THR A 8 8.67 -1.11 9.64
C THR A 8 7.76 -1.01 10.87
N THR A 9 7.06 0.11 11.06
CA THR A 9 6.04 0.25 12.11
C THR A 9 4.75 -0.52 11.78
N LEU A 10 4.54 -0.85 10.51
CA LEU A 10 3.51 -1.83 10.13
C LEU A 10 4.01 -3.20 10.57
N LYS A 11 3.16 -3.99 11.23
CA LYS A 11 3.48 -5.37 11.66
C LYS A 11 3.51 -6.32 10.45
N ILE A 12 4.38 -6.03 9.49
CA ILE A 12 4.59 -6.79 8.26
C ILE A 12 5.93 -7.54 8.32
N ASN A 13 6.10 -8.50 7.42
CA ASN A 13 7.34 -9.26 7.32
C ASN A 13 8.52 -8.33 7.00
N SER A 14 9.65 -8.50 7.70
CA SER A 14 10.86 -7.70 7.52
C SER A 14 11.40 -7.71 6.09
N LYS A 15 11.28 -8.84 5.38
CA LYS A 15 11.66 -8.94 3.96
C LYS A 15 10.83 -8.00 3.09
N ILE A 16 9.53 -7.87 3.39
CA ILE A 16 8.63 -6.98 2.65
C ILE A 16 8.97 -5.52 2.98
N ALA A 17 9.28 -5.21 4.23
CA ALA A 17 9.73 -3.88 4.63
C ALA A 17 11.06 -3.49 3.91
N GLU A 18 12.00 -4.43 3.78
CA GLU A 18 13.21 -4.22 2.98
C GLU A 18 12.90 -4.01 1.50
N GLN A 19 12.01 -4.81 0.90
CA GLN A 19 11.60 -4.63 -0.50
C GLN A 19 10.93 -3.26 -0.73
N LEU A 20 10.10 -2.80 0.20
CA LEU A 20 9.50 -1.46 0.14
C LEU A 20 10.59 -0.38 0.17
N LYS A 21 11.55 -0.48 1.09
CA LYS A 21 12.68 0.46 1.20
C LYS A 21 13.58 0.45 -0.04
N GLN A 22 13.85 -0.71 -0.62
CA GLN A 22 14.59 -0.83 -1.89
C GLN A 22 13.90 -0.10 -3.05
N ASN A 23 12.57 0.07 -2.97
CA ASN A 23 11.78 0.82 -3.94
C ASN A 23 11.49 2.27 -3.50
N ASN A 24 12.26 2.80 -2.54
CA ASN A 24 12.14 4.15 -1.97
C ASN A 24 10.81 4.41 -1.23
N ILE A 25 10.18 3.36 -0.69
CA ILE A 25 9.01 3.47 0.18
C ILE A 25 9.48 3.30 1.63
N ASN A 26 9.85 4.40 2.24
CA ASN A 26 10.45 4.45 3.56
C ASN A 26 9.42 4.69 4.66
N ASN A 27 8.35 5.42 4.36
CA ASN A 27 7.33 5.79 5.33
C ASN A 27 5.89 5.42 4.90
N ILE A 28 4.97 5.43 5.88
CA ILE A 28 3.55 5.10 5.65
C ILE A 28 2.90 6.05 4.65
N TYR A 29 3.26 7.33 4.68
CA TYR A 29 2.76 8.34 3.74
C TYR A 29 3.07 7.95 2.29
N GLU A 30 4.33 7.63 1.99
CA GLU A 30 4.77 7.14 0.68
C GLU A 30 4.00 5.88 0.30
N LEU A 31 3.87 4.92 1.21
CA LEU A 31 3.15 3.67 0.96
C LEU A 31 1.68 3.90 0.57
N CYS A 32 0.99 4.85 1.21
CA CYS A 32 -0.38 5.23 0.88
C CYS A 32 -0.52 5.82 -0.53
N HIS A 33 0.55 6.30 -1.15
CA HIS A 33 0.54 6.80 -2.53
C HIS A 33 0.66 5.69 -3.58
N TYR A 34 0.93 4.45 -3.18
CA TYR A 34 0.98 3.30 -4.08
C TYR A 34 -0.34 2.55 -4.08
N SER A 35 -0.75 2.10 -5.27
CA SER A 35 -1.87 1.18 -5.43
C SER A 35 -1.41 -0.27 -5.28
N LYS A 36 -2.36 -1.17 -5.01
CA LYS A 36 -2.11 -2.62 -4.98
C LYS A 36 -1.41 -3.12 -6.25
N MET A 37 -1.79 -2.58 -7.42
CA MET A 37 -1.18 -2.98 -8.69
C MET A 37 0.26 -2.47 -8.82
N GLU A 38 0.54 -1.25 -8.36
CA GLU A 38 1.91 -0.71 -8.36
C GLU A 38 2.81 -1.52 -7.42
N LEU A 39 2.34 -1.85 -6.20
CA LEU A 39 3.08 -2.72 -5.28
C LEU A 39 3.34 -4.11 -5.89
N GLY A 40 2.37 -4.66 -6.63
CA GLY A 40 2.55 -5.94 -7.34
C GLY A 40 3.63 -5.87 -8.42
N LYS A 41 3.78 -4.73 -9.10
CA LYS A 41 4.87 -4.51 -10.08
C LYS A 41 6.25 -4.45 -9.44
N LEU A 42 6.35 -4.20 -8.13
CA LEU A 42 7.61 -4.21 -7.37
C LEU A 42 8.05 -5.63 -6.99
N GLY A 43 7.30 -6.67 -7.39
CA GLY A 43 7.59 -8.06 -7.03
C GLY A 43 7.12 -8.44 -5.62
N ILE A 44 6.25 -7.63 -5.00
CA ILE A 44 5.63 -7.95 -3.72
C ILE A 44 4.44 -8.90 -3.98
N PRO A 45 4.38 -10.08 -3.35
CA PRO A 45 3.27 -11.00 -3.53
C PRO A 45 1.93 -10.40 -3.10
N ASN A 46 0.85 -10.75 -3.81
CA ASN A 46 -0.51 -10.27 -3.49
C ASN A 46 -0.94 -10.57 -2.04
N THR A 47 -0.48 -11.68 -1.47
CA THR A 47 -0.75 -12.05 -0.08
C THR A 47 -0.14 -11.04 0.90
N ASP A 48 1.10 -10.62 0.65
CA ASP A 48 1.79 -9.62 1.47
C ASP A 48 1.21 -8.23 1.27
N ILE A 49 0.81 -7.87 0.05
CA ILE A 49 0.10 -6.61 -0.24
C ILE A 49 -1.22 -6.55 0.51
N ASN A 50 -1.99 -7.64 0.52
CA ASN A 50 -3.23 -7.70 1.29
C ASN A 50 -2.97 -7.54 2.79
N ASN A 51 -1.89 -8.13 3.32
CA ASN A 51 -1.51 -7.93 4.72
C ASN A 51 -1.16 -6.46 5.02
N ILE A 52 -0.38 -5.81 4.14
CA ILE A 52 -0.10 -4.38 4.22
C ILE A 52 -1.40 -3.56 4.25
N MET A 53 -2.34 -3.86 3.35
CA MET A 53 -3.64 -3.19 3.30
C MET A 53 -4.40 -3.33 4.62
N VAL A 54 -4.45 -4.54 5.20
CA VAL A 54 -5.11 -4.77 6.48
C VAL A 54 -4.43 -3.96 7.58
N GLN A 55 -3.09 -3.94 7.66
CA GLN A 55 -2.38 -3.14 8.68
C GLN A 55 -2.64 -1.64 8.52
N LEU A 56 -2.69 -1.13 7.28
CA LEU A 56 -3.06 0.26 7.00
C LEU A 56 -4.50 0.56 7.40
N GLN A 57 -5.44 -0.36 7.14
CA GLN A 57 -6.84 -0.18 7.50
C GLN A 57 -7.08 -0.20 9.01
N LEU A 58 -6.36 -1.03 9.76
CA LEU A 58 -6.35 -1.00 11.23
C LEU A 58 -5.86 0.34 11.79
N MET A 59 -5.06 1.04 11.00
CA MET A 59 -4.57 2.40 11.25
C MET A 59 -5.52 3.49 10.72
N GLY A 60 -6.65 3.14 10.10
CA GLY A 60 -7.57 4.09 9.49
C GLY A 60 -7.08 4.67 8.17
N LEU A 61 -6.09 4.04 7.53
CA LEU A 61 -5.47 4.44 6.29
C LEU A 61 -5.80 3.44 5.18
N ASN A 62 -5.66 3.88 3.93
CA ASN A 62 -5.80 3.01 2.76
C ASN A 62 -4.65 3.25 1.79
N LEU A 63 -4.33 2.23 1.01
CA LEU A 63 -3.52 2.41 -0.20
C LEU A 63 -4.25 3.30 -1.19
N LYS A 64 -3.52 3.84 -2.16
CA LYS A 64 -4.11 4.60 -3.26
C LYS A 64 -5.14 3.72 -3.94
N SER A 65 -6.40 4.16 -3.85
CA SER A 65 -7.48 3.54 -4.62
C SER A 65 -7.06 3.57 -6.08
N ASN A 66 -6.93 2.38 -6.69
CA ASN A 66 -7.01 2.28 -8.14
C ASN A 66 -8.46 2.56 -8.52
N HIS A 67 -8.87 3.82 -8.40
CA HIS A 67 -10.00 4.31 -9.15
C HIS A 67 -9.50 4.40 -10.59
N ALA A 68 -9.40 3.23 -11.25
CA ALA A 68 -9.72 3.21 -12.65
C ALA A 68 -11.11 3.84 -12.68
N ILE A 69 -11.20 5.07 -13.18
CA ILE A 69 -12.47 5.66 -13.58
C ILE A 69 -12.98 4.71 -14.65
N ARG A 70 -13.64 3.62 -14.24
CA ARG A 70 -14.54 2.90 -15.11
C ARG A 70 -15.64 3.91 -15.30
N ASN A 71 -15.60 4.53 -16.47
CA ASN A 71 -16.69 5.30 -17.03
C ASN A 71 -17.87 4.33 -17.25
N THR A 72 -18.44 3.78 -16.18
CA THR A 72 -19.77 3.20 -16.22
C THR A 72 -20.70 4.36 -15.96
N LEU A 73 -20.90 5.15 -17.02
CA LEU A 73 -22.17 5.81 -17.26
C LEU A 73 -23.22 4.69 -17.18
N ILE A 74 -23.78 4.50 -15.98
CA ILE A 74 -25.06 3.83 -15.85
C ILE A 74 -26.05 4.89 -16.30
N ASP A 75 -26.29 4.89 -17.61
CA ASP A 75 -27.42 5.55 -18.24
C ASP A 75 -28.68 5.08 -17.50
N LYS A 76 -29.42 6.05 -16.95
CA LYS A 76 -30.55 5.83 -16.04
C LYS A 76 -31.83 6.25 -16.72
#